data_AF-A0A353H4D1-F1
#
_entry.id   AF-A0A353H4D1-F1
#
_cell.length_a   1.000
_cell.length_b   1.000
_cell.length_c   1.000
_cell.angle_alpha   90.00
_cell.angle_beta   90.00
_cell.angle_gamma   90.00
#
_symmetry.space_group_name_H-M   'P 1'
#
loop_
_entity.id
_entity.type
_entity.pdbx_description
1 polymer ?
#
loop_
_entity_poly.entity_id
_entity_poly.type
_entity_poly.pdbx_seq_one_letter_code
_entity_poly.pdbx_strand_id
1 'polypeptide(L)'
;MNLFESLEKKTPFKAAVVGAGGKTTAVFQLAYQAPGKAWVTTTTHLGTDQLTLADRHFILAPEDEFRVGQWLQQKVTLLTGPQTADERMRGVDAGLLDSIEHIASKEHVSVIVEADGARSHPIKAPAEHEPVIPTWAETVIVVVGLRALGKPLGSEWVHRPEIYSLLTRLQMGEPIHLQSVITMLNDPQGGLKNIPPHAQRVALFNQLDAHPLDENELLQMQLLSSQYDLVLTGSLAFDPDHIQRIAARETKPITRS
;
A
#
# COMPACT_ATOMS: atom_id res chain seq x y z
N MET A 1 -12.04 8.33 -12.19
CA MET A 1 -12.24 8.39 -10.73
C MET A 1 -10.88 8.28 -10.11
N ASN A 2 -10.64 9.04 -9.05
CA ASN A 2 -9.35 8.99 -8.37
C ASN A 2 -9.23 7.73 -7.47
N LEU A 3 -8.06 7.53 -6.88
CA LEU A 3 -7.79 6.34 -6.07
C LEU A 3 -8.72 6.25 -4.85
N PHE A 4 -8.98 7.34 -4.13
CA PHE A 4 -9.88 7.31 -2.98
C PHE A 4 -11.33 6.99 -3.37
N GLU A 5 -11.86 7.65 -4.41
CA GLU A 5 -13.21 7.39 -4.95
C GLU A 5 -13.39 5.92 -5.34
N SER A 6 -12.34 5.35 -5.94
CA SER A 6 -12.36 3.95 -6.36
C SER A 6 -12.51 2.97 -5.19
N LEU A 7 -12.25 3.36 -3.94
CA LEU A 7 -12.40 2.49 -2.77
C LEU A 7 -13.82 2.44 -2.20
N GLU A 8 -14.69 3.41 -2.54
CA GLU A 8 -16.06 3.51 -1.99
C GLU A 8 -16.12 3.58 -0.45
N LYS A 9 -15.11 4.22 0.15
CA LYS A 9 -14.97 4.34 1.60
C LYS A 9 -15.49 5.67 2.14
N LYS A 10 -15.86 5.64 3.42
CA LYS A 10 -16.17 6.85 4.20
C LYS A 10 -14.92 7.33 4.93
N THR A 11 -14.94 8.58 5.35
CA THR A 11 -13.91 9.17 6.21
C THR A 11 -14.39 9.25 7.66
N PRO A 12 -13.50 9.18 8.66
CA PRO A 12 -12.05 8.99 8.53
C PRO A 12 -11.69 7.60 8.01
N PHE A 13 -10.64 7.53 7.20
CA PHE A 13 -10.20 6.33 6.51
C PHE A 13 -8.92 5.77 7.16
N LYS A 14 -8.91 4.46 7.45
CA LYS A 14 -7.77 3.77 8.08
C LYS A 14 -7.21 2.71 7.15
N ALA A 15 -6.01 2.94 6.62
CA ALA A 15 -5.45 2.05 5.62
C ALA A 15 -3.96 1.77 5.78
N ALA A 16 -3.57 0.56 5.37
CA ALA A 16 -2.18 0.17 5.18
C ALA A 16 -1.91 -0.07 3.69
N VAL A 17 -0.80 0.46 3.19
CA VAL A 17 -0.32 0.27 1.83
C VAL A 17 0.95 -0.57 1.88
N VAL A 18 0.92 -1.70 1.16
CA VAL A 18 1.98 -2.73 1.13
C VAL A 18 2.36 -3.05 -0.30
N GLY A 19 3.41 -3.84 -0.50
CA GLY A 19 3.86 -4.23 -1.85
C GLY A 19 4.93 -3.31 -2.44
N ALA A 20 4.85 -3.00 -3.73
CA ALA A 20 5.90 -2.33 -4.49
C ALA A 20 5.33 -1.60 -5.73
N GLY A 21 6.13 -0.77 -6.39
CA GLY A 21 5.70 -0.11 -7.64
C GLY A 21 4.78 1.11 -7.47
N GLY A 22 5.05 1.95 -6.47
CA GLY A 22 4.35 3.24 -6.30
C GLY A 22 3.60 3.41 -4.98
N LYS A 23 3.96 2.66 -3.93
CA LYS A 23 3.34 2.74 -2.60
C LYS A 23 3.30 4.16 -2.04
N THR A 24 4.44 4.83 -1.99
CA THR A 24 4.53 6.19 -1.46
C THR A 24 3.61 7.14 -2.24
N THR A 25 3.59 7.03 -3.58
CA THR A 25 2.64 7.78 -4.41
C THR A 25 1.19 7.45 -4.05
N ALA A 26 0.83 6.17 -3.89
CA ALA A 26 -0.51 5.74 -3.51
C ALA A 26 -0.93 6.30 -2.14
N VAL A 27 -0.03 6.25 -1.15
CA VAL A 27 -0.24 6.78 0.21
C VAL A 27 -0.56 8.26 0.17
N PHE A 28 0.26 9.06 -0.53
CA PHE A 28 0.03 10.51 -0.60
C PHE A 28 -1.17 10.88 -1.46
N GLN A 29 -1.41 10.19 -2.59
CA GLN A 29 -2.63 10.38 -3.38
C GLN A 29 -3.87 10.10 -2.53
N LEU A 30 -3.92 9.00 -1.79
CA LEU A 30 -5.01 8.71 -0.86
C LEU A 30 -5.19 9.82 0.19
N ALA A 31 -4.09 10.30 0.78
CA ALA A 31 -4.13 11.33 1.82
C ALA A 31 -4.70 12.65 1.30
N TYR A 32 -4.35 13.07 0.08
CA TYR A 32 -4.87 14.31 -0.52
C TYR A 32 -6.27 14.16 -1.13
N GLN A 33 -6.60 12.98 -1.68
CA GLN A 33 -7.89 12.72 -2.31
C GLN A 33 -9.00 12.43 -1.29
N ALA A 34 -8.65 11.87 -0.12
CA ALA A 34 -9.59 11.68 0.96
C ALA A 34 -10.19 13.03 1.43
N PRO A 35 -11.51 13.08 1.70
CA PRO A 35 -12.13 14.20 2.39
C PRO A 35 -11.55 14.40 3.80
N GLY A 36 -11.46 15.66 4.24
CA GLY A 36 -10.93 15.98 5.56
C GLY A 36 -9.39 15.94 5.64
N LYS A 37 -8.87 15.72 6.84
CA LYS A 37 -7.43 15.65 7.12
C LYS A 37 -6.95 14.21 7.14
N ALA A 38 -5.68 14.01 6.81
CA ALA A 38 -5.01 12.72 6.85
C ALA A 38 -3.65 12.83 7.52
N TRP A 39 -3.34 11.83 8.36
CA TRP A 39 -2.00 11.59 8.86
C TRP A 39 -1.39 10.41 8.12
N VAL A 40 -0.19 10.64 7.60
CA VAL A 40 0.61 9.64 6.92
C VAL A 40 1.71 9.20 7.86
N THR A 41 1.98 7.91 7.91
CA THR A 41 3.12 7.36 8.64
C THR A 41 3.68 6.13 7.93
N THR A 42 4.76 5.57 8.44
CA THR A 42 5.34 4.32 7.95
C THR A 42 5.82 3.46 9.11
N THR A 43 5.76 2.14 8.93
CA THR A 43 6.39 1.16 9.85
C THR A 43 7.77 0.73 9.37
N THR A 44 8.25 1.30 8.25
CA THR A 44 9.58 1.05 7.69
C THR A 44 10.34 2.35 7.47
N HIS A 45 11.48 2.29 6.77
CA HIS A 45 12.28 3.48 6.53
C HIS A 45 11.73 4.27 5.34
N LEU A 46 11.54 5.57 5.53
CA LEU A 46 11.14 6.52 4.48
C LEU A 46 12.38 7.27 3.95
N GLY A 47 12.48 7.46 2.63
CA GLY A 47 13.51 8.32 2.05
C GLY A 47 13.29 9.80 2.42
N THR A 48 14.36 10.59 2.51
CA THR A 48 14.29 12.02 2.80
C THR A 48 13.65 12.84 1.66
N ASP A 49 13.78 12.35 0.42
CA ASP A 49 13.11 12.87 -0.76
C ASP A 49 11.57 12.80 -0.68
N GLN A 50 11.05 11.90 0.16
CA GLN A 50 9.62 11.69 0.34
C GLN A 50 9.01 12.64 1.39
N LEU A 51 9.84 13.39 2.13
CA LEU A 51 9.37 14.33 3.16
C LEU A 51 8.59 15.51 2.59
N THR A 52 8.95 15.94 1.38
CA THR A 52 8.32 17.08 0.70
C THR A 52 6.94 16.75 0.14
N LEU A 53 6.50 15.48 0.22
CA LEU A 53 5.18 15.06 -0.26
C LEU A 53 4.06 15.43 0.73
N ALA A 54 4.39 15.72 1.99
CA ALA A 54 3.45 16.19 2.99
C ALA A 54 3.48 17.71 3.13
N ASP A 55 2.34 18.31 3.53
CA ASP A 55 2.28 19.74 3.85
C ASP A 55 3.14 20.08 5.08
N ARG A 56 3.23 19.15 6.02
CA ARG A 56 4.02 19.22 7.26
C ARG A 56 4.59 17.85 7.60
N HIS A 57 5.79 17.85 8.16
CA HIS A 57 6.44 16.66 8.71
C HIS A 57 6.81 16.90 10.16
N PHE A 58 6.48 15.93 11.02
CA PHE A 58 6.92 15.90 12.42
C PHE A 58 7.65 14.58 12.70
N ILE A 59 8.72 14.71 13.46
CA ILE A 59 9.50 13.59 13.98
C ILE A 59 9.01 13.33 15.41
N LEU A 60 8.73 12.07 15.71
CA LEU A 60 8.21 11.61 16.99
C LEU A 60 9.24 10.71 17.68
N ALA A 61 9.53 11.01 18.94
CA ALA A 61 10.21 10.13 19.88
C ALA A 61 9.21 9.53 20.88
N PRO A 62 9.49 8.35 21.48
CA PRO A 62 8.59 7.73 22.47
C PRO A 62 8.22 8.62 23.65
N GLU A 63 9.13 9.50 24.07
CA GLU A 63 8.96 10.45 25.16
C GLU A 63 8.31 11.79 24.76
N ASP A 64 8.02 12.01 23.48
CA ASP A 64 7.48 13.29 23.02
C ASP A 64 6.03 13.48 23.43
N GLU A 65 5.72 14.68 23.92
CA GLU A 65 4.35 15.10 24.12
C GLU A 65 3.71 15.42 22.75
N PHE A 66 2.60 14.75 22.44
CA PHE A 66 1.96 14.89 21.13
C PHE A 66 1.39 16.29 20.92
N ARG A 67 1.95 17.02 19.97
CA ARG A 67 1.49 18.35 19.56
C ARG A 67 0.34 18.27 18.57
N VAL A 68 -0.73 17.57 18.96
CA VAL A 68 -1.89 17.24 18.09
C VAL A 68 -2.45 18.48 17.39
N GLY A 69 -2.56 19.60 18.11
CA GLY A 69 -3.03 20.87 17.54
C GLY A 69 -2.18 21.37 16.35
N GLN A 70 -0.89 21.03 16.30
CA GLN A 70 -0.02 21.34 15.16
C GLN A 70 -0.23 20.37 13.99
N TRP A 71 -0.45 19.08 14.28
CA TRP A 71 -0.70 18.05 13.26
C TRP A 71 -2.03 18.25 12.54
N LEU A 72 -2.96 18.98 13.17
CA LEU A 72 -4.25 19.35 12.61
C LEU A 72 -4.21 20.63 11.75
N GLN A 73 -3.06 21.31 11.61
CA GLN A 73 -3.03 22.60 10.89
C GLN A 73 -3.09 22.45 9.37
N GLN A 74 -2.72 21.29 8.83
CA GLN A 74 -2.65 21.05 7.40
C GLN A 74 -3.54 19.88 6.97
N LYS A 75 -3.68 19.72 5.65
CA LYS A 75 -4.49 18.62 5.10
C LYS A 75 -3.77 17.29 5.27
N VAL A 76 -2.48 17.23 4.93
CA VAL A 76 -1.66 16.03 5.04
C VAL A 76 -0.46 16.28 5.96
N THR A 77 -0.42 15.56 7.08
CA THR A 77 0.70 15.61 8.03
C THR A 77 1.43 14.26 8.04
N LEU A 78 2.73 14.28 7.78
CA LEU A 78 3.60 13.11 7.89
C LEU A 78 4.17 13.00 9.31
N LEU A 79 4.03 11.81 9.91
CA LEU A 79 4.54 11.46 11.22
C LEU A 79 5.53 10.31 11.09
N THR A 80 6.78 10.52 11.47
CA THR A 80 7.82 9.47 11.43
C THR A 80 8.56 9.37 12.75
N GLY A 81 9.31 8.28 12.93
CA GLY A 81 10.35 8.22 13.95
C GLY A 81 11.58 9.06 13.59
N PRO A 82 12.64 9.01 14.42
CA PRO A 82 13.88 9.76 14.22
C PRO A 82 14.63 9.34 12.96
N GLN A 83 15.49 10.23 12.47
CA GLN A 83 16.36 9.95 11.32
C GLN A 83 17.44 8.93 11.69
N THR A 84 17.72 8.00 10.78
CA THR A 84 18.79 7.01 10.87
C THR A 84 20.09 7.53 10.27
N ALA A 85 21.20 6.85 10.55
CA ALA A 85 22.53 7.26 10.07
C ALA A 85 22.68 7.21 8.54
N ASP A 86 21.84 6.44 7.83
CA ASP A 86 21.77 6.39 6.36
C ASP A 86 20.82 7.45 5.77
N GLU A 87 20.55 8.52 6.51
CA GLU A 87 19.70 9.65 6.13
C GLU A 87 18.27 9.26 5.75
N ARG A 88 17.71 8.21 6.37
CA ARG A 88 16.29 7.85 6.22
C ARG A 88 15.51 8.16 7.47
N MET A 89 14.21 8.37 7.35
CA MET A 89 13.36 8.46 8.53
C MET A 89 12.96 7.07 8.99
N ARG A 90 13.16 6.76 10.27
CA ARG A 90 12.67 5.50 10.84
C ARG A 90 11.14 5.51 10.87
N GLY A 91 10.54 4.35 10.67
CA GLY A 91 9.12 4.15 10.95
C GLY A 91 8.81 4.29 12.43
N VAL A 92 7.55 4.58 12.72
CA VAL A 92 7.04 4.56 14.10
C VAL A 92 6.92 3.11 14.57
N ASP A 93 7.18 2.86 15.85
CA ASP A 93 6.93 1.53 16.42
C ASP A 93 5.43 1.27 16.61
N ALA A 94 5.07 0.02 16.94
CA ALA A 94 3.68 -0.38 17.07
C ALA A 94 2.92 0.41 18.17
N GLY A 95 3.56 0.70 19.30
CA GLY A 95 2.91 1.43 20.40
C GLY A 95 2.64 2.89 20.06
N LEU A 96 3.59 3.52 19.36
CA LEU A 96 3.42 4.87 18.84
C LEU A 96 2.36 4.90 17.72
N LEU A 97 2.34 3.89 16.84
CA LEU A 97 1.34 3.77 15.78
C LEU A 97 -0.08 3.64 16.34
N ASP A 98 -0.27 2.84 17.39
CA ASP A 98 -1.56 2.70 18.08
C ASP A 98 -1.96 4.01 18.79
N SER A 99 -0.98 4.74 19.34
CA SER A 99 -1.23 6.06 19.93
C SER A 99 -1.68 7.10 18.89
N ILE A 100 -1.04 7.11 17.72
CA ILE A 100 -1.42 7.97 16.59
C ILE A 100 -2.85 7.66 16.15
N GLU A 101 -3.19 6.37 15.99
CA GLU A 101 -4.54 5.95 15.60
C GLU A 101 -5.59 6.37 16.62
N HIS A 102 -5.33 6.19 17.92
CA HIS A 102 -6.27 6.52 18.97
C HIS A 102 -6.58 8.02 19.01
N ILE A 103 -5.55 8.85 18.80
CA ILE A 103 -5.72 10.31 18.72
C ILE A 103 -6.47 10.68 17.43
N ALA A 104 -6.08 10.10 16.29
CA ALA A 104 -6.73 10.37 15.02
C ALA A 104 -8.23 10.03 15.05
N SER A 105 -8.61 8.92 15.70
CA SER A 105 -10.01 8.55 15.91
C SER A 105 -10.79 9.60 16.70
N LYS A 106 -10.20 10.20 17.75
CA LYS A 106 -10.82 11.28 18.54
C LYS A 106 -10.96 12.58 17.75
N GLU A 107 -9.98 12.88 16.91
CA GLU A 107 -9.93 14.10 16.09
C GLU A 107 -10.59 13.95 14.71
N HIS A 108 -11.20 12.79 14.42
CA HIS A 108 -11.82 12.46 13.14
C HIS A 108 -10.87 12.61 11.93
N VAL A 109 -9.62 12.17 12.08
CA VAL A 109 -8.56 12.23 11.07
C VAL A 109 -8.33 10.84 10.46
N SER A 110 -8.13 10.79 9.14
CA SER A 110 -7.75 9.55 8.43
C SER A 110 -6.30 9.17 8.73
N VAL A 111 -5.98 7.88 8.84
CA VAL A 111 -4.61 7.40 9.05
C VAL A 111 -4.22 6.44 7.94
N ILE A 112 -3.14 6.75 7.23
CA ILE A 112 -2.63 5.95 6.13
C ILE A 112 -1.17 5.57 6.43
N VAL A 113 -0.87 4.28 6.35
CA VAL A 113 0.42 3.71 6.75
C VAL A 113 1.10 3.07 5.56
N GLU A 114 2.34 3.46 5.25
CA GLU A 114 3.21 2.66 4.38
C GLU A 114 3.86 1.54 5.20
N ALA A 115 3.45 0.29 4.98
CA ALA A 115 3.66 -0.81 5.92
C ALA A 115 4.81 -1.78 5.56
N ASP A 116 5.56 -1.49 4.48
CA ASP A 116 6.75 -2.27 4.09
C ASP A 116 7.72 -1.53 3.14
N GLY A 117 8.98 -2.00 3.08
CA GLY A 117 10.00 -1.47 2.17
C GLY A 117 10.11 -2.27 0.87
N ALA A 118 10.25 -1.58 -0.27
CA ALA A 118 10.45 -2.21 -1.58
C ALA A 118 11.72 -1.73 -2.33
N ARG A 119 12.48 -0.78 -1.77
CA ARG A 119 13.67 -0.17 -2.43
C ARG A 119 13.38 0.28 -3.87
N SER A 120 12.23 0.91 -4.10
CA SER A 120 11.78 1.39 -5.41
C SER A 120 11.64 0.31 -6.50
N HIS A 121 11.59 -0.98 -6.16
CA HIS A 121 11.28 -2.03 -7.13
C HIS A 121 9.80 -1.96 -7.54
N PRO A 122 9.45 -2.41 -8.75
CA PRO A 122 8.06 -2.53 -9.17
C PRO A 122 7.30 -3.66 -8.46
N ILE A 123 7.94 -4.79 -8.17
CA ILE A 123 7.30 -5.91 -7.48
C ILE A 123 8.16 -6.32 -6.29
N LYS A 124 7.57 -6.96 -5.28
CA LYS A 124 8.30 -7.59 -4.19
C LYS A 124 7.64 -8.87 -3.69
N ALA A 125 8.42 -9.68 -2.99
CA ALA A 125 7.90 -10.69 -2.08
C ALA A 125 8.14 -10.26 -0.61
N PRO A 126 7.16 -10.43 0.29
CA PRO A 126 7.35 -10.13 1.72
C PRO A 126 8.44 -11.00 2.36
N ALA A 127 9.27 -10.42 3.21
CA ALA A 127 10.15 -11.19 4.11
C ALA A 127 9.36 -11.73 5.31
N GLU A 128 9.99 -12.57 6.13
CA GLU A 128 9.37 -13.17 7.33
C GLU A 128 8.70 -12.14 8.25
N HIS A 129 9.37 -11.02 8.53
CA HIS A 129 8.88 -9.94 9.41
C HIS A 129 8.00 -8.90 8.69
N GLU A 130 7.76 -9.05 7.39
CA GLU A 130 6.93 -8.14 6.60
C GLU A 130 5.63 -8.81 6.12
N PRO A 131 4.58 -8.02 5.80
CA PRO A 131 4.45 -6.59 6.10
C PRO A 131 4.05 -6.35 7.58
N VAL A 132 4.36 -5.17 8.12
CA VAL A 132 3.96 -4.77 9.47
C VAL A 132 2.66 -3.97 9.37
N ILE A 133 1.55 -4.68 9.17
CA ILE A 133 0.22 -4.09 9.03
C ILE A 133 -0.40 -3.92 10.43
N PRO A 134 -0.81 -2.71 10.82
CA PRO A 134 -1.52 -2.51 12.08
C PRO A 134 -2.88 -3.22 12.10
N THR A 135 -3.25 -3.78 13.25
CA THR A 135 -4.46 -4.59 13.40
C THR A 135 -5.75 -3.81 13.24
N TRP A 136 -5.72 -2.48 13.43
CA TRP A 136 -6.87 -1.59 13.24
C TRP A 136 -7.08 -1.17 11.78
N ALA A 137 -6.21 -1.56 10.84
CA ALA A 137 -6.34 -1.18 9.44
C ALA A 137 -7.63 -1.78 8.84
N GLU A 138 -8.51 -0.91 8.36
CA GLU A 138 -9.81 -1.31 7.79
C GLU A 138 -9.71 -1.61 6.29
N THR A 139 -8.64 -1.16 5.64
CA THR A 139 -8.35 -1.39 4.22
C THR A 139 -6.85 -1.64 4.04
N VAL A 140 -6.50 -2.71 3.31
CA VAL A 140 -5.12 -3.00 2.94
C VAL A 140 -5.00 -3.00 1.43
N ILE A 141 -4.11 -2.13 0.92
CA ILE A 141 -3.86 -1.95 -0.51
C ILE A 141 -2.50 -2.56 -0.84
N VAL A 142 -2.53 -3.65 -1.60
CA VAL A 142 -1.34 -4.34 -2.10
C VAL A 142 -1.00 -3.77 -3.47
N VAL A 143 0.06 -2.96 -3.53
CA VAL A 143 0.51 -2.30 -4.77
C VAL A 143 1.45 -3.22 -5.53
N VAL A 144 1.24 -3.29 -6.84
CA VAL A 144 2.08 -4.01 -7.80
C VAL A 144 2.38 -3.08 -8.97
N GLY A 145 3.66 -2.89 -9.29
CA GLY A 145 4.09 -2.13 -10.47
C GLY A 145 4.16 -3.01 -11.72
N LEU A 146 3.44 -2.60 -12.76
CA LEU A 146 3.32 -3.34 -14.02
C LEU A 146 4.58 -3.30 -14.89
N ARG A 147 5.50 -2.35 -14.68
CA ARG A 147 6.74 -2.26 -15.48
C ARG A 147 7.67 -3.48 -15.37
N ALA A 148 7.43 -4.37 -14.41
CA ALA A 148 8.17 -5.63 -14.27
C ALA A 148 7.72 -6.71 -15.26
N LEU A 149 6.53 -6.59 -15.85
CA LEU A 149 6.01 -7.60 -16.76
C LEU A 149 6.91 -7.71 -17.99
N GLY A 150 7.18 -8.96 -18.40
CA GLY A 150 8.12 -9.31 -19.47
C GLY A 150 9.60 -9.15 -19.11
N LYS A 151 9.94 -8.65 -17.92
CA LYS A 151 11.34 -8.52 -17.45
C LYS A 151 11.82 -9.81 -16.79
N PRO A 152 13.12 -10.12 -16.82
CA PRO A 152 13.65 -11.31 -16.16
C PRO A 152 13.49 -11.20 -14.65
N LEU A 153 13.10 -12.30 -14.01
CA LEU A 153 13.08 -12.40 -12.55
C LEU A 153 14.49 -12.23 -12.00
N GLY A 154 14.69 -11.15 -11.25
CA GLY A 154 15.98 -10.80 -10.67
C GLY A 154 15.88 -9.59 -9.76
N SER A 155 16.97 -9.30 -9.07
CA SER A 155 17.08 -8.20 -8.09
C SER A 155 17.03 -6.81 -8.71
N GLU A 156 16.96 -6.70 -10.04
CA GLU A 156 16.69 -5.44 -10.74
C GLU A 156 15.19 -5.08 -10.75
N TRP A 157 14.32 -6.11 -10.82
CA TRP A 157 12.88 -5.93 -11.03
C TRP A 157 12.03 -6.36 -9.84
N VAL A 158 12.55 -7.25 -9.00
CA VAL A 158 11.82 -7.79 -7.86
C VAL A 158 12.64 -7.62 -6.60
N HIS A 159 12.07 -6.98 -5.58
CA HIS A 159 12.67 -6.95 -4.27
C HIS A 159 12.48 -8.32 -3.60
N ARG A 160 13.61 -8.99 -3.28
CA ARG A 160 13.70 -10.38 -2.79
C ARG A 160 13.23 -11.41 -3.84
N PRO A 161 13.91 -11.48 -5.00
CA PRO A 161 13.50 -12.33 -6.11
C PRO A 161 13.53 -13.83 -5.74
N GLU A 162 14.36 -14.24 -4.78
CA GLU A 162 14.45 -15.63 -4.32
C GLU A 162 13.17 -16.07 -3.60
N ILE A 163 12.61 -15.20 -2.75
CA ILE A 163 11.31 -15.46 -2.09
C ILE A 163 10.20 -15.47 -3.14
N TYR A 164 10.23 -14.52 -4.08
CA TYR A 164 9.25 -14.48 -5.17
C TYR A 164 9.29 -15.76 -6.02
N SER A 165 10.48 -16.23 -6.37
CA SER A 165 10.70 -17.50 -7.07
C SER A 165 10.10 -18.68 -6.31
N LEU A 166 10.31 -18.75 -5.00
CA LEU A 166 9.75 -19.81 -4.16
C LEU A 166 8.21 -19.81 -4.15
N LEU A 167 7.58 -18.64 -4.00
CA LEU A 167 6.12 -18.51 -3.95
C LEU A 167 5.47 -18.81 -5.31
N THR A 168 6.08 -18.34 -6.40
CA THR A 168 5.49 -18.38 -7.74
C THR A 168 5.94 -19.56 -8.59
N ARG A 169 7.02 -20.24 -8.18
CA ARG A 169 7.76 -21.27 -8.92
C ARG A 169 8.44 -20.79 -10.21
N LEU A 170 8.43 -19.47 -10.46
CA LEU A 170 9.14 -18.84 -11.57
C LEU A 170 10.65 -18.93 -11.32
N GLN A 171 11.43 -19.41 -12.28
CA GLN A 171 12.88 -19.53 -12.12
C GLN A 171 13.59 -18.18 -12.27
N MET A 172 14.73 -18.03 -11.61
CA MET A 172 15.56 -16.84 -11.77
C MET A 172 15.96 -16.66 -13.24
N GLY A 173 15.82 -15.43 -13.75
CA GLY A 173 16.06 -15.08 -15.15
C GLY A 173 14.87 -15.29 -16.08
N GLU A 174 13.83 -16.03 -15.69
CA GLU A 174 12.63 -16.20 -16.52
C GLU A 174 11.77 -14.92 -16.56
N PRO A 175 11.04 -14.67 -17.67
CA PRO A 175 10.18 -13.50 -17.77
C PRO A 175 9.06 -13.51 -16.72
N ILE A 176 8.91 -12.40 -16.00
CA ILE A 176 7.81 -12.18 -15.08
C ILE A 176 6.54 -11.99 -15.91
N HIS A 177 5.61 -12.93 -15.80
CA HIS A 177 4.31 -12.86 -16.44
C HIS A 177 3.21 -12.58 -15.42
N LEU A 178 2.06 -12.05 -15.87
CA LEU A 178 0.94 -11.70 -15.00
C LEU A 178 0.47 -12.87 -14.12
N GLN A 179 0.45 -14.10 -14.67
CA GLN A 179 0.09 -15.28 -13.89
C GLN A 179 1.01 -15.52 -12.67
N SER A 180 2.32 -15.19 -12.75
CA SER A 180 3.22 -15.30 -11.60
C SER A 180 2.88 -14.26 -10.53
N VAL A 181 2.49 -13.06 -10.94
CA VAL A 181 2.05 -11.98 -10.05
C VAL A 181 0.75 -12.37 -9.35
N ILE A 182 -0.22 -12.93 -10.08
CA ILE A 182 -1.48 -13.43 -9.52
C ILE A 182 -1.21 -14.56 -8.52
N THR A 183 -0.28 -15.48 -8.83
CA THR A 183 0.14 -16.53 -7.89
C THR A 183 0.73 -15.92 -6.61
N MET A 184 1.63 -14.93 -6.72
CA MET A 184 2.20 -14.25 -5.56
C MET A 184 1.12 -13.53 -4.73
N LEU A 185 0.18 -12.85 -5.38
CA LEU A 185 -0.89 -12.12 -4.70
C LEU A 185 -1.83 -13.05 -3.94
N ASN A 186 -2.14 -14.23 -4.49
CA ASN A 186 -3.04 -15.19 -3.85
C ASN A 186 -2.36 -16.06 -2.78
N ASP A 187 -1.03 -15.99 -2.65
CA ASP A 187 -0.30 -16.79 -1.67
C ASP A 187 -0.47 -16.22 -0.24
N PRO A 188 -0.77 -17.06 0.78
CA PRO A 188 -0.85 -16.65 2.18
C PRO A 188 0.43 -16.00 2.75
N GLN A 189 1.60 -16.35 2.21
CA GLN A 189 2.90 -15.76 2.54
C GLN A 189 3.32 -14.65 1.55
N GLY A 190 2.52 -14.45 0.49
CA GLY A 190 2.67 -13.37 -0.48
C GLY A 190 1.70 -12.22 -0.22
N GLY A 191 0.84 -11.92 -1.20
CA GLY A 191 -0.04 -10.75 -1.16
C GLY A 191 -1.12 -10.77 -0.08
N LEU A 192 -1.38 -11.91 0.57
CA LEU A 192 -2.36 -12.01 1.66
C LEU A 192 -1.73 -11.95 3.05
N LYS A 193 -0.39 -11.89 3.13
CA LYS A 193 0.34 -12.04 4.38
C LYS A 193 0.01 -10.92 5.37
N ASN A 194 -0.31 -11.31 6.61
CA ASN A 194 -0.61 -10.44 7.74
C ASN A 194 -1.81 -9.48 7.54
N ILE A 195 -2.62 -9.64 6.49
CA ILE A 195 -3.81 -8.80 6.29
C ILE A 195 -4.86 -9.14 7.37
N PRO A 196 -5.33 -8.16 8.16
CA PRO A 196 -6.37 -8.42 9.16
C PRO A 196 -7.64 -9.00 8.51
N PRO A 197 -8.30 -10.01 9.11
CA PRO A 197 -9.45 -10.67 8.49
C PRO A 197 -10.65 -9.76 8.19
N HIS A 198 -10.78 -8.65 8.93
CA HIS A 198 -11.84 -7.65 8.75
C HIS A 198 -11.49 -6.55 7.74
N ALA A 199 -10.20 -6.45 7.35
CA ALA A 199 -9.75 -5.42 6.43
C ALA A 199 -10.24 -5.74 5.01
N GLN A 200 -10.72 -4.73 4.30
CA GLN A 200 -10.96 -4.84 2.87
C GLN A 200 -9.61 -5.03 2.16
N ARG A 201 -9.52 -6.06 1.33
CA ARG A 201 -8.33 -6.38 0.53
C ARG A 201 -8.44 -5.73 -0.84
N VAL A 202 -7.48 -4.89 -1.18
CA VAL A 202 -7.41 -4.21 -2.47
C VAL A 202 -6.10 -4.57 -3.17
N ALA A 203 -6.17 -5.06 -4.41
CA ALA A 203 -5.01 -5.19 -5.27
C ALA A 203 -4.96 -3.97 -6.20
N LEU A 204 -3.86 -3.21 -6.16
CA LEU A 204 -3.66 -2.06 -7.04
C LEU A 204 -2.50 -2.32 -8.00
N PHE A 205 -2.84 -2.50 -9.27
CA PHE A 205 -1.87 -2.61 -10.36
C PHE A 205 -1.56 -1.20 -10.87
N ASN A 206 -0.39 -0.69 -10.52
CA ASN A 206 0.06 0.64 -10.89
C ASN A 206 1.03 0.58 -12.08
N GLN A 207 1.32 1.73 -12.69
CA GLN A 207 2.24 1.89 -13.82
C GLN A 207 1.67 1.33 -15.14
N LEU A 208 0.37 1.51 -15.37
CA LEU A 208 -0.32 1.13 -16.61
C LEU A 208 0.26 1.88 -17.84
N ASP A 209 0.90 3.03 -17.62
CA ASP A 209 1.65 3.78 -18.63
C ASP A 209 2.88 3.02 -19.18
N ALA A 210 3.47 2.14 -18.36
CA ALA A 210 4.64 1.37 -18.73
C ALA A 210 4.28 0.03 -19.39
N HIS A 211 3.13 -0.54 -19.05
CA HIS A 211 2.61 -1.78 -19.62
C HIS A 211 1.07 -1.70 -19.71
N PRO A 212 0.53 -1.28 -20.88
CA PRO A 212 -0.90 -1.35 -21.13
C PRO A 212 -1.37 -2.80 -21.13
N LEU A 213 -2.48 -3.07 -20.43
CA LEU A 213 -3.03 -4.42 -20.29
C LEU A 213 -3.92 -4.78 -21.48
N ASP A 214 -3.78 -6.01 -21.99
CA ASP A 214 -4.69 -6.56 -23.00
C ASP A 214 -5.97 -7.16 -22.37
N GLU A 215 -6.95 -7.54 -23.20
CA GLU A 215 -8.22 -8.12 -22.73
C GLU A 215 -8.03 -9.40 -21.92
N ASN A 216 -7.05 -10.24 -22.28
CA ASN A 216 -6.79 -11.51 -21.59
C ASN A 216 -6.13 -11.27 -20.23
N GLU A 217 -5.24 -10.29 -20.12
CA GLU A 217 -4.66 -9.85 -18.86
C GLU A 217 -5.72 -9.28 -17.91
N LEU A 218 -6.63 -8.46 -18.43
CA LEU A 218 -7.77 -7.95 -17.66
C LEU A 218 -8.66 -9.09 -17.14
N LEU A 219 -8.96 -10.09 -17.97
CA LEU A 219 -9.72 -11.28 -17.57
C LEU A 219 -8.99 -12.09 -16.49
N GLN A 220 -7.67 -12.27 -16.60
CA GLN A 220 -6.87 -12.95 -15.57
C GLN A 220 -6.90 -12.19 -14.24
N MET A 221 -6.82 -10.85 -14.28
CA MET A 221 -6.90 -10.02 -13.08
C MET A 221 -8.26 -10.15 -12.37
N GLN A 222 -9.35 -10.43 -13.09
CA GLN A 222 -10.66 -10.67 -12.46
C GLN A 222 -10.66 -11.89 -11.53
N LEU A 223 -9.77 -12.87 -11.74
CA LEU A 223 -9.65 -14.06 -10.89
C LEU A 223 -9.21 -13.73 -9.45
N LEU A 224 -8.58 -12.58 -9.25
CA LEU A 224 -8.20 -12.09 -7.91
C LEU A 224 -9.41 -11.77 -7.03
N SER A 225 -10.61 -11.57 -7.61
CA SER A 225 -11.85 -11.34 -6.85
C SER A 225 -12.23 -12.49 -5.90
N SER A 226 -11.60 -13.66 -6.05
CA SER A 226 -11.73 -14.78 -5.11
C SER A 226 -11.14 -14.47 -3.72
N GLN A 227 -10.07 -13.67 -3.66
CA GLN A 227 -9.31 -13.37 -2.44
C GLN A 227 -9.25 -11.88 -2.09
N TYR A 228 -9.36 -11.01 -3.09
CA TYR A 228 -9.39 -9.56 -2.98
C TYR A 228 -10.81 -9.03 -3.17
N ASP A 229 -11.20 -8.08 -2.34
CA ASP A 229 -12.53 -7.46 -2.42
C ASP A 229 -12.60 -6.46 -3.57
N LEU A 230 -11.46 -5.90 -3.99
CA LEU A 230 -11.36 -4.94 -5.08
C LEU A 230 -10.03 -5.09 -5.83
N VAL A 231 -10.11 -5.03 -7.16
CA VAL A 231 -8.94 -5.04 -8.05
C VAL A 231 -8.97 -3.76 -8.88
N LEU A 232 -7.90 -2.98 -8.76
CA LEU A 232 -7.74 -1.67 -9.38
C LEU A 232 -6.55 -1.65 -10.33
N THR A 233 -6.63 -0.82 -11.37
CA THR A 233 -5.48 -0.50 -12.22
C THR A 233 -5.40 1.00 -12.50
N GLY A 234 -4.19 1.52 -12.73
CA GLY A 234 -3.97 2.92 -13.12
C GLY A 234 -2.50 3.33 -13.19
N SER A 235 -2.28 4.63 -13.35
CA SER A 235 -0.95 5.24 -13.48
C SER A 235 -0.79 6.41 -12.51
N LEU A 236 -0.62 6.13 -11.21
CA LEU A 236 -0.70 7.14 -10.16
C LEU A 236 0.26 8.34 -10.31
N ALA A 237 1.40 8.16 -10.98
CA ALA A 237 2.37 9.24 -11.18
C ALA A 237 2.04 10.15 -12.38
N PHE A 238 1.25 9.66 -13.34
CA PHE A 238 0.99 10.35 -14.61
C PHE A 238 -0.48 10.75 -14.78
N ASP A 239 -1.40 9.92 -14.27
CA ASP A 239 -2.84 10.11 -14.38
C ASP A 239 -3.56 9.65 -13.08
N PRO A 240 -3.36 10.38 -11.97
CA PRO A 240 -3.86 9.98 -10.65
C PRO A 240 -5.38 9.99 -10.50
N ASP A 241 -6.10 10.61 -11.44
CA ASP A 241 -7.56 10.75 -11.45
C ASP A 241 -8.26 9.73 -12.37
N HIS A 242 -7.48 8.83 -12.99
CA HIS A 242 -7.94 7.78 -13.89
C HIS A 242 -7.62 6.37 -13.38
N ILE A 243 -8.23 6.02 -12.25
CA ILE A 243 -8.22 4.64 -11.72
C ILE A 243 -9.41 3.87 -12.30
N GLN A 244 -9.14 2.64 -12.74
CA GLN A 244 -10.14 1.71 -13.26
C GLN A 244 -10.35 0.55 -12.28
N ARG A 245 -11.61 0.18 -12.08
CA ARG A 245 -11.98 -1.03 -11.33
C ARG A 245 -12.09 -2.20 -12.30
N ILE A 246 -11.29 -3.23 -12.09
CA ILE A 246 -11.26 -4.43 -12.92
C ILE A 246 -12.20 -5.50 -12.39
N ALA A 247 -12.24 -5.65 -11.07
CA ALA A 247 -13.15 -6.58 -10.40
C ALA A 247 -13.47 -6.11 -9.00
N ALA A 248 -14.66 -6.47 -8.52
CA ALA A 248 -15.05 -6.37 -7.13
C ALA A 248 -15.67 -7.70 -6.70
N ARG A 249 -15.38 -8.14 -5.48
CA ARG A 249 -15.99 -9.35 -4.94
C ARG A 249 -17.47 -9.10 -4.72
N GLU A 250 -18.33 -9.94 -5.30
CA GLU A 250 -19.76 -9.91 -4.98
C GLU A 250 -19.94 -10.20 -3.49
N THR A 251 -20.37 -9.20 -2.72
CA THR A 251 -20.76 -9.41 -1.34
C THR A 251 -22.02 -10.27 -1.34
N LYS A 252 -21.91 -11.55 -0.96
CA LYS A 252 -23.11 -12.34 -0.63
C LYS A 252 -23.87 -11.57 0.46
N PRO A 253 -25.18 -11.31 0.30
CA PRO A 253 -25.95 -10.69 1.36
C PRO A 253 -25.79 -11.54 2.62
N ILE A 254 -25.45 -10.88 3.73
CA ILE A 254 -25.43 -11.51 5.04
C ILE A 254 -26.86 -11.97 5.30
N THR A 255 -27.12 -13.26 5.11
CA THR A 255 -28.34 -13.89 5.60
C THR A 255 -28.30 -13.76 7.11
N ARG A 256 -29.05 -12.78 7.63
CA ARG A 256 -29.35 -12.70 9.06
C ARG A 256 -30.12 -13.98 9.42
N SER A 257 -29.46 -14.89 10.13
CA SER A 257 -30.10 -15.97 10.89
C SER A 257 -30.63 -15.43 12.20
#